data_AF-A0A7X7ANJ9-F1
#
_entry.id   AF-A0A7X7ANJ9-F1
#
_cell.length_a   1.000
_cell.length_b   1.000
_cell.length_c   1.000
_cell.angle_alpha   90.00
_cell.angle_beta   90.00
_cell.angle_gamma   90.00
#
_symmetry.space_group_name_H-M   'P 1'
#
loop_
_entity.id
_entity.type
_entity.pdbx_description
1 polymer ?
#
loop_
_entity_poly.entity_id
_entity_poly.type
_entity_poly.pdbx_seq_one_letter_code
_entity_poly.pdbx_strand_id
1 'polypeptide(L)' 'EIEREILNTMEREVSSQVIGEMVMERLQELDPVAYVRFASVYREFKDLDSFMHELENLLRKKSR' A
#
# COMPACT_ATOMS: atom_id res chain seq x y z
N GLU A 1 -3.65 13.24 4.36
CA GLU A 1 -5.03 12.73 4.49
C GLU A 1 -5.14 11.62 5.53
N ILE A 2 -4.33 10.57 5.44
CA ILE A 2 -4.27 9.47 6.43
C ILE A 2 -4.20 9.98 7.88
N GLU A 3 -3.26 10.89 8.18
CA GLU A 3 -3.11 11.48 9.51
C GLU A 3 -4.40 12.17 10.00
N ARG A 4 -5.09 12.90 9.12
CA ARG A 4 -6.35 13.57 9.47
C ARG A 4 -7.46 12.56 9.75
N GLU A 5 -7.56 11.50 8.95
CA GLU A 5 -8.52 10.40 9.21
C GLU A 5 -8.27 9.74 10.56
N ILE A 6 -7.01 9.43 10.87
CA ILE A 6 -6.61 8.84 12.16
C ILE A 6 -6.97 9.79 13.31
N LEU A 7 -6.62 11.07 13.23
CA LEU A 7 -6.94 12.05 14.27
C LEU A 7 -8.46 12.19 14.48
N ASN A 8 -9.26 12.07 13.43
CA ASN A 8 -10.72 12.14 13.51
C ASN A 8 -11.35 10.93 14.21
N THR A 9 -10.64 9.79 14.33
CA THR A 9 -11.14 8.63 15.08
C THR A 9 -11.19 8.87 16.59
N MET A 10 -10.45 9.87 17.10
CA MET A 10 -10.30 10.17 18.54
C MET A 10 -9.73 9.00 19.37
N GLU A 11 -9.18 7.99 18.71
CA GLU A 11 -8.53 6.85 19.37
C GLU A 11 -7.22 7.28 20.03
N ARG A 12 -6.98 6.79 21.25
CA ARG A 12 -5.75 7.10 21.99
C ARG A 12 -4.55 6.30 21.49
N GLU A 13 -4.81 5.10 20.97
CA GLU A 13 -3.81 4.20 20.42
C GLU A 13 -4.35 3.61 19.12
N VAL A 14 -3.49 3.50 18.11
CA VAL A 14 -3.86 2.97 16.79
C VAL A 14 -2.84 1.93 16.39
N SER A 15 -3.33 0.76 15.98
CA SER A 15 -2.47 -0.31 15.48
C SER A 15 -1.72 0.15 14.23
N SER A 16 -0.41 -0.10 14.19
CA SER A 16 0.42 0.17 13.01
C SER A 16 -0.08 -0.58 11.77
N GLN A 17 -0.76 -1.71 11.95
CA GLN A 17 -1.38 -2.45 10.87
C GLN A 17 -2.43 -1.61 10.13
N VAL A 18 -3.33 -0.95 10.87
CA VAL A 18 -4.38 -0.08 10.31
C VAL A 18 -3.77 1.04 9.48
N ILE A 19 -2.71 1.67 10.00
CA ILE A 19 -2.00 2.74 9.29
C ILE A 19 -1.39 2.20 7.99
N GLY A 20 -0.75 1.03 8.04
CA GLY A 20 -0.16 0.39 6.87
C GLY A 20 -1.17 0.02 5.79
N GLU A 21 -2.36 -0.45 6.17
CA GLU A 21 -3.47 -0.72 5.25
C GLU A 21 -3.95 0.57 4.56
N MET A 22 -4.18 1.65 5.32
CA MET A 22 -4.56 2.95 4.78
C MET A 22 -3.51 3.55 3.82
N VAL A 23 -2.22 3.31 4.10
CA VAL A 23 -1.11 3.72 3.23
C VAL A 23 -1.11 2.90 1.94
N MET A 24 -1.29 1.58 2.02
CA MET A 24 -1.33 0.68 0.87
C MET A 24 -2.43 1.07 -0.12
N GLU A 25 -3.65 1.32 0.37
CA GLU A 25 -4.79 1.72 -0.47
C GLU A 25 -4.51 3.02 -1.23
N ARG A 26 -3.99 4.05 -0.55
CA ARG A 26 -3.69 5.34 -1.19
C ARG A 26 -2.51 5.27 -2.14
N LEU A 27 -1.46 4.52 -1.80
CA LEU A 27 -0.31 4.36 -2.69
C LEU A 27 -0.68 3.63 -3.98
N GLN A 28 -1.60 2.66 -3.93
CA GLN A 28 -2.05 1.91 -5.11
C GLN A 28 -2.59 2.84 -6.21
N GLU A 29 -3.30 3.91 -5.82
CA GLU A 29 -3.86 4.89 -6.75
C GLU A 29 -2.86 6.01 -7.10
N LEU A 30 -2.05 6.43 -6.12
CA LEU A 30 -1.15 7.59 -6.27
C LEU A 30 0.12 7.27 -7.07
N ASP A 31 0.82 6.21 -6.71
CA ASP A 31 2.10 5.83 -7.31
C ASP A 31 2.32 4.31 -7.24
N PRO A 32 2.18 3.60 -8.37
CA PRO A 32 2.42 2.16 -8.45
C PRO A 32 3.81 1.73 -7.98
N VAL A 33 4.86 2.54 -8.21
CA VAL A 33 6.23 2.19 -7.81
C VAL A 33 6.37 2.32 -6.29
N ALA A 34 5.80 3.36 -5.69
CA ALA A 34 5.80 3.53 -4.24
C ALA A 34 4.95 2.45 -3.54
N TYR A 35 3.78 2.10 -4.08
CA TYR A 35 2.94 0.99 -3.60
C TYR A 35 3.74 -0.31 -3.53
N VAL A 36 4.37 -0.68 -4.63
CA VAL A 36 5.19 -1.89 -4.77
C VAL A 36 6.35 -1.90 -3.75
N ARG A 37 7.07 -0.78 -3.58
CA ARG A 37 8.14 -0.65 -2.58
C ARG A 37 7.67 -0.78 -1.14
N PHE A 38 6.47 -0.28 -0.84
CA PHE A 38 5.88 -0.37 0.49
C PHE A 38 5.39 -1.79 0.76
N ALA A 39 4.68 -2.37 -0.22
CA ALA A 39 4.12 -3.71 -0.16
C ALA A 39 5.20 -4.77 0.06
N SER A 40 6.36 -4.66 -0.60
CA SER A 40 7.47 -5.63 -0.49
C SER A 40 7.94 -5.85 0.95
N VAL A 41 7.95 -4.80 1.77
CA VAL A 41 8.31 -4.87 3.19
C VAL A 41 7.08 -5.20 4.04
N TYR A 42 5.95 -4.53 3.80
CA TYR A 42 4.77 -4.62 4.65
C TYR A 42 4.10 -6.00 4.63
N ARG A 43 4.06 -6.67 3.47
CA ARG A 43 3.41 -7.99 3.32
C ARG A 43 4.37 -9.17 3.44
N GLU A 44 5.66 -8.95 3.73
CA GLU A 44 6.68 -10.01 3.69
C GLU A 44 6.50 -10.88 2.43
N PHE A 45 6.64 -10.28 1.25
CA PHE A 45 6.58 -11.07 0.02
C PHE A 45 7.73 -12.09 0.04
N LYS A 46 7.41 -13.31 0.45
CA LYS A 46 8.35 -14.44 0.44
C LYS A 46 8.74 -14.86 -0.97
N ASP A 47 8.00 -14.39 -1.97
CA ASP A 47 8.13 -14.82 -3.35
C ASP A 47 8.23 -13.61 -4.31
N LEU A 48 9.38 -13.51 -4.96
CA LEU A 48 9.72 -12.45 -5.92
C LEU A 48 8.86 -12.56 -7.19
N ASP A 49 8.39 -13.77 -7.53
CA ASP A 49 7.58 -14.01 -8.72
C ASP A 49 6.17 -13.44 -8.56
N SER A 50 5.62 -13.53 -7.34
CA SER A 50 4.30 -12.93 -7.02
C SER A 50 4.34 -11.40 -7.15
N PHE A 51 5.45 -10.79 -6.71
CA PHE A 51 5.69 -9.35 -6.82
C PHE A 51 5.82 -8.90 -8.28
N MET A 52 6.59 -9.63 -9.10
CA MET A 52 6.74 -9.32 -10.53
C MET A 52 5.42 -9.46 -11.28
N HIS A 53 4.60 -10.45 -10.92
CA HIS A 53 3.27 -10.63 -11.50
C HIS A 53 2.32 -9.47 -11.16
N GLU A 54 2.34 -8.97 -9.92
CA GLU A 54 1.55 -7.81 -9.50
C GLU A 54 2.02 -6.51 -10.19
N LEU A 55 3.34 -6.36 -10.37
CA LEU A 55 3.95 -5.25 -11.12
C LEU A 55 3.53 -5.26 -12.59
N GLU A 56 3.58 -6.41 -13.27
CA GLU A 56 3.14 -6.56 -14.67
C GLU A 56 1.66 -6.19 -14.83
N ASN A 57 0.81 -6.61 -13.88
CA ASN A 57 -0.61 -6.29 -13.88
C ASN A 57 -0.86 -4.77 -13.71
N LEU A 58 -0.10 -4.11 -12.83
CA LEU A 58 -0.15 -2.66 -12.65
C LEU A 58 0.29 -1.91 -13.92
N LEU A 59 1.40 -2.32 -14.54
CA LEU A 59 1.91 -1.70 -15.78
C LEU A 59 0.91 -1.85 -16.93
N ARG A 60 0.28 -3.02 -17.08
CA ARG A 60 -0.77 -3.26 -18.09
C ARG A 60 -2.00 -2.37 -17.92
N LYS A 61 -2.38 -2.04 -16.67
CA LYS A 61 -3.56 -1.21 -16.37
C LYS A 61 -3.33 0.27 -16.70
N LYS A 62 -2.08 0.74 -16.68
CA LYS A 62 -1.70 2.14 -16.98
C LYS A 62 -1.54 2.44 -18.48
N SER A 63 -1.44 1.41 -19.32
CA SER A 63 -1.29 1.53 -20.78
C SER A 63 -2.60 1.46 -21.57
N ARG A 64 -3.75 1.47 -20.89
CA ARG A 64 -5.09 1.61 -21.47
C ARG A 64 -5.70 2.93 -21.02
#